data_AF-A0A7S0GL51-F1
#
_entry.id   AF-A0A7S0GL51-F1
#
_cell.length_a   1.000
_cell.length_b   1.000
_cell.length_c   1.000
_cell.angle_alpha   90.00
_cell.angle_beta   90.00
_cell.angle_gamma   90.00
#
_symmetry.space_group_name_H-M   'P 1'
#
loop_
_entity.id
_entity.type
_entity.pdbx_description
1 polymer ?
#
loop_
_entity_poly.entity_id
_entity_poly.type
_entity_poly.pdbx_seq_one_letter_code
_entity_poly.pdbx_strand_id
1 'polypeptide(L)'
;VKSKWIRSGKVCGTKRNFGTRQMEHEKGASGTPVLRFHSLYPANSNTAVSPVRKGYFHHLHQYVGIGFEQSDNCISTLGNHGKLFAWENNVLDALSKYSLHNCSSVKEKQYHMVSYALELGYDLMISPNDNVSTSPGFESVLQVYGGSA
;
A
#
# COMPACT_ATOMS: atom_id res chain seq x y z
N VAL A 1 -5.93 -9.62 25.14
CA VAL A 1 -6.60 -9.16 23.89
C VAL A 1 -5.75 -9.63 22.72
N LYS A 2 -6.31 -10.33 21.73
CA LYS A 2 -5.53 -10.75 20.55
C LYS A 2 -5.33 -9.54 19.64
N SER A 3 -4.09 -9.23 19.29
CA SER A 3 -3.78 -8.24 18.26
C SER A 3 -4.40 -8.68 16.94
N LYS A 4 -4.96 -7.72 16.19
CA LYS A 4 -5.73 -7.97 14.97
C LYS A 4 -5.20 -7.13 13.83
N TRP A 5 -4.93 -7.77 12.70
CA TRP A 5 -4.58 -7.08 11.46
C TRP A 5 -5.84 -6.47 10.87
N ILE A 6 -5.80 -5.17 10.62
CA ILE A 6 -6.95 -4.39 10.14
C ILE A 6 -6.72 -3.75 8.78
N ARG A 7 -5.49 -3.80 8.27
CA ARG A 7 -5.10 -3.10 7.05
C ARG A 7 -3.77 -3.61 6.54
N SER A 8 -3.66 -3.80 5.23
CA SER A 8 -2.38 -3.82 4.51
C SER A 8 -2.12 -2.47 3.85
N GLY A 9 -0.87 -2.23 3.50
CA GLY A 9 -0.46 -1.04 2.80
C GLY A 9 0.89 -1.26 2.14
N LYS A 10 1.10 -0.63 0.99
CA LYS A 10 2.45 -0.52 0.41
C LYS A 10 2.96 0.90 0.34
N VAL A 11 4.29 0.99 0.27
CA VAL A 11 5.01 2.18 -0.12
C VAL A 11 6.09 1.76 -1.10
N CYS A 12 6.22 2.50 -2.19
CA CYS A 12 7.21 2.27 -3.23
C CYS A 12 7.57 3.61 -3.85
N GLY A 13 8.85 3.78 -4.18
CA GLY A 13 9.38 4.98 -4.83
C GLY A 13 10.75 5.36 -4.26
N THR A 14 11.53 6.09 -5.05
CA THR A 14 12.92 6.46 -4.72
C THR A 14 13.05 7.43 -3.54
N LYS A 15 11.97 8.17 -3.23
CA LYS A 15 11.93 9.19 -2.16
C LYS A 15 11.06 8.81 -0.97
N ARG A 16 10.47 7.60 -0.96
CA ARG A 16 9.50 7.18 0.07
C ARG A 16 9.84 5.79 0.58
N ASN A 17 9.82 5.63 1.90
CA ASN A 17 10.03 4.35 2.57
C ASN A 17 8.96 4.10 3.63
N PHE A 18 9.07 2.99 4.36
CA PHE A 18 8.11 2.60 5.40
C PHE A 18 7.93 3.68 6.47
N GLY A 19 9.01 4.35 6.87
CA GLY A 19 8.99 5.45 7.85
C GLY A 19 8.28 6.69 7.31
N THR A 20 8.55 7.08 6.06
CA THR A 20 7.80 8.16 5.40
C THR A 20 6.30 7.85 5.38
N ARG A 21 5.94 6.61 5.06
CA ARG A 21 4.53 6.18 5.01
C ARG A 21 3.87 6.24 6.39
N GLN A 22 4.58 5.87 7.45
CA GLN A 22 4.09 5.97 8.82
C GLN A 22 3.80 7.41 9.22
N MET A 23 4.73 8.34 8.93
CA MET A 23 4.56 9.76 9.21
C MET A 23 3.35 10.36 8.45
N GLU A 24 3.13 9.95 7.20
CA GLU A 24 1.93 10.36 6.44
C GLU A 24 0.64 9.88 7.10
N HIS A 25 0.63 8.65 7.62
CA HIS A 25 -0.54 8.11 8.30
C HIS A 25 -0.81 8.83 9.62
N GLU A 26 0.22 9.14 10.40
CA GLU A 26 0.12 9.90 11.63
C GLU A 26 -0.41 11.33 11.38
N LYS A 27 0.14 12.00 10.35
CA LYS A 27 -0.33 13.31 9.91
C LYS A 27 -1.81 13.27 9.49
N GLY A 28 -2.19 12.27 8.70
CA GLY A 28 -3.58 12.09 8.27
C GLY A 28 -4.55 11.79 9.42
N ALA A 29 -4.11 11.02 10.43
CA ALA A 29 -4.90 10.75 11.63
C ALA A 29 -5.07 11.98 12.54
N SER A 30 -4.13 12.93 12.48
CA SER A 30 -4.15 14.15 13.29
C SER A 30 -4.94 15.30 12.65
N GLY A 31 -5.19 15.24 11.34
CA GLY A 31 -5.90 16.28 10.59
C GLY A 31 -7.33 15.92 10.23
N THR A 32 -7.93 16.67 9.31
CA THR A 32 -9.23 16.33 8.72
C THR A 32 -9.09 15.02 7.93
N PRO A 33 -9.82 13.95 8.28
CA PRO A 33 -9.62 12.64 7.69
C PRO A 33 -10.11 12.61 6.24
N VAL A 34 -9.18 12.43 5.29
CA VAL A 34 -9.49 12.21 3.87
C VAL A 34 -9.77 10.73 3.59
N LEU A 35 -9.07 9.83 4.29
CA LEU A 35 -9.25 8.39 4.16
C LEU A 35 -10.13 7.85 5.28
N ARG A 36 -10.98 6.87 4.97
CA ARG A 36 -11.78 6.13 5.96
C ARG A 36 -10.93 5.57 7.11
N PHE A 37 -9.71 5.14 6.80
CA PHE A 37 -8.77 4.68 7.83
C PHE A 37 -8.51 5.73 8.92
N HIS A 38 -8.31 7.00 8.54
CA HIS A 38 -8.03 8.09 9.47
C HIS A 38 -9.25 8.52 10.27
N SER A 39 -10.46 8.36 9.73
CA SER A 39 -11.69 8.62 10.48
C SER A 39 -12.01 7.50 11.49
N LEU A 40 -11.67 6.24 11.16
CA LEU A 40 -11.85 5.10 12.07
C LEU A 40 -10.80 5.05 13.19
N TYR A 41 -9.59 5.53 12.92
CA TYR A 41 -8.46 5.55 13.85
C TYR A 41 -7.77 6.93 13.86
N PRO A 42 -8.44 7.97 14.40
CA PRO A 42 -7.85 9.30 14.53
C PRO A 42 -6.75 9.33 15.62
N ALA A 43 -5.94 10.38 15.62
CA ALA A 43 -5.07 10.70 16.74
C ALA A 43 -5.90 11.13 17.96
N ASN A 44 -5.36 10.97 19.18
CA ASN A 44 -6.05 11.39 20.41
C ASN A 44 -6.34 12.88 20.47
N SER A 45 -5.45 13.67 19.87
CA SER A 45 -5.53 15.12 19.77
C SER A 45 -6.54 15.59 18.73
N ASN A 46 -7.06 14.71 17.88
CA ASN A 46 -7.96 15.10 16.81
C ASN A 46 -9.39 15.27 17.33
N THR A 47 -9.92 16.49 17.21
CA THR A 47 -11.27 16.85 17.65
C THR A 47 -12.35 16.48 16.62
N ALA A 48 -11.97 16.23 15.37
CA ALA A 48 -12.85 15.75 14.31
C ALA A 48 -13.09 14.23 14.42
N VAL A 49 -13.60 13.79 15.58
CA VAL A 49 -13.82 12.39 15.88
C VAL A 49 -15.07 11.88 15.14
N SER A 50 -14.89 10.84 14.34
CA SER A 50 -16.02 10.16 13.68
C SER A 50 -16.88 9.38 14.68
N PRO A 51 -18.22 9.39 14.57
CA PRO A 51 -19.08 8.56 15.42
C PRO A 51 -18.86 7.05 15.22
N VAL A 52 -18.26 6.65 14.08
CA VAL A 52 -17.95 5.25 13.77
C VAL A 52 -16.50 4.86 14.09
N ARG A 53 -15.80 5.66 14.91
CA ARG A 53 -14.42 5.39 15.35
C ARG A 53 -14.30 3.97 15.95
N LYS A 54 -13.26 3.23 15.54
CA LYS A 54 -12.93 1.88 16.04
C LYS A 54 -11.77 1.86 17.04
N GLY A 55 -11.00 2.93 17.13
CA GLY A 55 -9.89 3.06 18.07
C GLY A 55 -9.10 4.34 17.83
N TYR A 56 -7.84 4.35 18.23
CA TYR A 56 -6.96 5.49 18.01
C TYR A 56 -5.69 5.06 17.30
N PHE A 57 -5.11 5.97 16.52
CA PHE A 57 -3.93 5.68 15.71
C PHE A 57 -2.73 5.18 16.54
N HIS A 58 -2.48 5.79 17.70
CA HIS A 58 -1.37 5.43 18.59
C HIS A 58 -1.49 4.03 19.24
N HIS A 59 -2.67 3.39 19.15
CA HIS A 59 -2.85 1.99 19.54
C HIS A 59 -2.56 1.01 18.39
N LEU A 60 -2.28 1.52 17.19
CA LEU A 60 -1.90 0.72 16.04
C LEU A 60 -0.38 0.60 15.96
N HIS A 61 0.07 -0.57 15.49
CA HIS A 61 1.49 -0.82 15.24
C HIS A 61 1.69 -1.10 13.75
N GLN A 62 2.66 -0.43 13.14
CA GLN A 62 3.12 -0.75 11.80
C GLN A 62 4.09 -1.93 11.87
N TYR A 63 3.86 -2.94 11.05
CA TYR A 63 4.78 -4.03 10.82
C TYR A 63 5.15 -4.08 9.35
N VAL A 64 6.43 -4.33 9.06
CA VAL A 64 6.92 -4.52 7.70
C VAL A 64 6.92 -6.01 7.42
N GLY A 65 5.95 -6.47 6.62
CA GLY A 65 5.87 -7.88 6.21
C GLY A 65 6.91 -8.25 5.16
N ILE A 66 7.01 -7.45 4.10
CA ILE A 66 8.01 -7.58 3.03
C ILE A 66 8.62 -6.22 2.74
N GLY A 67 9.94 -6.21 2.56
CA GLY A 67 10.69 -5.08 2.03
C GLY A 67 11.75 -5.58 1.07
N PHE A 68 12.03 -4.79 0.04
CA PHE A 68 13.08 -5.06 -0.93
C PHE A 68 13.79 -3.76 -1.28
N GLU A 69 15.08 -3.86 -1.54
CA GLU A 69 15.86 -2.76 -2.08
C GLU A 69 15.61 -2.64 -3.57
N GLN A 70 15.43 -1.42 -4.08
CA GLN A 70 15.22 -1.16 -5.51
C GLN A 70 16.54 -1.24 -6.29
N SER A 71 17.20 -2.40 -6.26
CA SER A 71 18.36 -2.71 -7.07
C SER A 71 17.96 -3.61 -8.25
N ASP A 72 18.78 -3.64 -9.29
CA ASP A 72 18.52 -4.29 -10.59
C ASP A 72 18.07 -5.76 -10.50
N ASN A 73 18.39 -6.42 -9.40
CA ASN A 73 18.12 -7.83 -9.19
C ASN A 73 16.74 -8.09 -8.55
N CYS A 74 16.14 -7.18 -7.77
CA CYS A 74 14.99 -7.55 -6.94
C CYS A 74 13.68 -7.83 -7.70
N ILE A 75 13.52 -7.29 -8.93
CA ILE A 75 12.40 -7.62 -9.82
C ILE A 75 12.63 -8.95 -10.56
N SER A 76 13.89 -9.40 -10.67
CA SER A 76 14.30 -10.42 -11.63
C SER A 76 14.93 -11.67 -11.02
N THR A 77 15.42 -11.67 -9.78
CA THR A 77 16.17 -12.82 -9.25
C THR A 77 15.33 -13.82 -8.48
N LEU A 78 15.51 -15.09 -8.84
CA LEU A 78 15.36 -16.25 -7.97
C LEU A 78 16.52 -17.23 -8.25
N GLY A 79 17.74 -16.83 -7.88
CA GLY A 79 18.94 -17.69 -7.90
C GLY A 79 19.15 -18.51 -9.19
N ASN A 80 19.78 -19.68 -9.05
CA ASN A 80 20.08 -20.59 -10.17
C ASN A 80 18.84 -21.33 -10.74
N HIS A 81 17.61 -20.97 -10.34
CA HIS A 81 16.41 -21.78 -10.61
C HIS A 81 15.21 -21.01 -11.20
N GLY A 82 15.27 -19.69 -11.40
CA GLY A 82 14.19 -18.96 -12.07
C GLY A 82 14.13 -17.46 -11.74
N LYS A 83 13.09 -16.79 -12.23
CA LYS A 83 12.74 -15.40 -11.87
C LYS A 83 11.45 -15.43 -11.04
N LEU A 84 11.36 -14.67 -9.95
CA LEU A 84 10.13 -14.58 -9.14
C LEU A 84 8.99 -13.91 -9.91
N PHE A 85 9.32 -12.90 -10.72
CA PHE A 85 8.39 -12.21 -11.61
C PHE A 85 8.89 -12.29 -13.05
N ALA A 86 8.05 -12.80 -13.94
CA ALA A 86 8.29 -12.80 -15.37
C ALA A 86 7.70 -11.53 -16.00
N TRP A 87 8.47 -10.88 -16.86
CA TRP A 87 8.07 -9.66 -17.57
C TRP A 87 8.19 -9.88 -19.06
N GLU A 88 7.10 -10.31 -19.67
CA GLU A 88 7.02 -10.43 -21.12
C GLU A 88 7.00 -9.05 -21.79
N ASN A 89 7.48 -8.97 -23.03
CA ASN A 89 7.60 -7.70 -23.76
C ASN A 89 6.24 -6.99 -23.93
N ASN A 90 5.17 -7.75 -24.22
CA ASN A 90 3.80 -7.23 -24.29
C ASN A 90 3.35 -6.58 -22.97
N VAL A 91 3.72 -7.13 -21.82
CA VAL A 91 3.42 -6.58 -20.49
C VAL A 91 4.20 -5.30 -20.26
N LEU A 92 5.49 -5.27 -20.63
CA LEU A 92 6.33 -4.07 -20.52
C LEU A 92 5.83 -2.94 -21.44
N ASP A 93 5.41 -3.28 -22.65
CA ASP A 93 4.81 -2.34 -23.60
C ASP A 93 3.51 -1.75 -23.05
N ALA A 94 2.63 -2.58 -22.47
CA ALA A 94 1.42 -2.10 -21.80
C ALA A 94 1.77 -1.20 -20.61
N LEU A 95 2.68 -1.64 -19.74
CA LEU A 95 3.11 -0.91 -18.55
C LEU A 95 3.73 0.45 -18.91
N SER A 96 4.47 0.54 -20.02
CA SER A 96 5.05 1.79 -20.50
C SER A 96 4.00 2.87 -20.75
N LYS A 97 2.79 2.48 -21.16
CA LYS A 97 1.68 3.39 -21.52
C LYS A 97 0.91 3.92 -20.31
N TYR A 98 0.93 3.23 -19.17
CA TYR A 98 0.23 3.66 -17.96
C TYR A 98 0.99 4.79 -17.24
N SER A 99 0.27 5.82 -16.80
CA SER A 99 0.83 6.84 -15.92
C SER A 99 0.69 6.40 -14.47
N LEU A 100 1.80 6.05 -13.82
CA LEU A 100 1.84 5.79 -12.39
C LEU A 100 2.43 6.99 -11.67
N HIS A 101 1.80 7.38 -10.56
CA HIS A 101 2.24 8.55 -9.80
C HIS A 101 3.70 8.39 -9.33
N ASN A 102 4.51 9.41 -9.62
CA ASN A 102 5.94 9.48 -9.29
C ASN A 102 6.80 8.37 -9.90
N CYS A 103 6.38 7.80 -11.04
CA CYS A 103 7.19 6.87 -11.83
C CYS A 103 7.60 7.52 -13.15
N SER A 104 8.91 7.56 -13.40
CA SER A 104 9.54 8.11 -14.60
C SER A 104 10.02 7.02 -15.57
N SER A 105 10.25 5.80 -15.09
CA SER A 105 10.74 4.68 -15.90
C SER A 105 9.85 3.44 -15.83
N VAL A 106 9.90 2.57 -16.85
CA VAL A 106 9.20 1.27 -16.84
C VAL A 106 9.64 0.43 -15.64
N LYS A 107 10.92 0.51 -15.27
CA LYS A 107 11.48 -0.21 -14.12
C LYS A 107 10.88 0.24 -12.79
N GLU A 108 10.70 1.55 -12.59
CA GLU A 108 9.99 2.06 -11.42
C GLU A 108 8.53 1.57 -11.40
N LYS A 109 7.87 1.53 -12.56
CA LYS A 109 6.53 0.96 -12.67
C LYS A 109 6.51 -0.53 -12.30
N GLN A 110 7.51 -1.31 -12.69
CA GLN A 110 7.63 -2.72 -12.29
C GLN A 110 7.72 -2.87 -10.77
N TYR A 111 8.54 -2.06 -10.07
CA TYR A 111 8.57 -2.08 -8.60
C TYR A 111 7.19 -1.80 -8.00
N HIS A 112 6.47 -0.81 -8.53
CA HIS A 112 5.12 -0.51 -8.07
C HIS A 112 4.16 -1.68 -8.28
N MET A 113 4.21 -2.35 -9.44
CA MET A 113 3.38 -3.52 -9.73
C MET A 113 3.69 -4.70 -8.81
N VAL A 114 4.98 -4.95 -8.52
CA VAL A 114 5.39 -5.97 -7.54
C VAL A 114 4.84 -5.62 -6.16
N SER A 115 5.01 -4.38 -5.70
CA SER A 115 4.45 -3.94 -4.41
C SER A 115 2.93 -4.08 -4.34
N TYR A 116 2.20 -3.82 -5.43
CA TYR A 116 0.76 -4.03 -5.48
C TYR A 116 0.38 -5.51 -5.40
N ALA A 117 1.07 -6.40 -6.11
CA ALA A 117 0.82 -7.83 -6.05
C ALA A 117 1.03 -8.38 -4.62
N LEU A 118 2.06 -7.90 -3.93
CA LEU A 118 2.33 -8.27 -2.54
C LEU A 118 1.27 -7.70 -1.57
N GLU A 119 0.88 -6.42 -1.74
CA GLU A 119 -0.19 -5.79 -0.96
C GLU A 119 -1.51 -6.54 -1.11
N LEU A 120 -1.89 -6.92 -2.34
CA LEU A 120 -3.08 -7.72 -2.61
C LEU A 120 -3.03 -9.07 -1.88
N GLY A 121 -1.87 -9.73 -1.87
CA GLY A 121 -1.68 -10.96 -1.11
C GLY A 121 -2.00 -10.78 0.37
N TYR A 122 -1.53 -9.68 0.99
CA TYR A 122 -1.86 -9.35 2.37
C TYR A 122 -3.32 -8.97 2.58
N ASP A 123 -3.93 -8.21 1.65
CA ASP A 123 -5.33 -7.85 1.74
C ASP A 123 -6.24 -9.08 1.71
N LEU A 124 -5.91 -10.09 0.89
CA LEU A 124 -6.62 -11.37 0.83
C LEU A 124 -6.48 -12.21 2.11
N MET A 125 -5.42 -11.98 2.90
CA MET A 125 -5.21 -12.65 4.19
C MET A 125 -5.94 -11.96 5.36
N ILE A 126 -6.51 -10.77 5.14
CA ILE A 126 -7.29 -10.05 6.15
C ILE A 126 -8.77 -10.34 5.93
N SER A 127 -9.47 -10.76 6.99
CA SER A 127 -10.92 -10.93 6.96
C SER A 127 -11.62 -9.65 6.46
N PRO A 128 -12.57 -9.74 5.51
CA PRO A 128 -13.23 -8.56 4.95
C PRO A 128 -13.88 -7.64 5.99
N ASN A 129 -14.38 -8.21 7.10
CA ASN A 129 -14.99 -7.44 8.19
C ASN A 129 -13.98 -6.58 8.97
N ASP A 130 -12.70 -6.89 8.80
CA ASP A 130 -11.59 -6.37 9.57
C ASP A 130 -10.71 -5.44 8.75
N ASN A 131 -10.68 -5.63 7.43
CA ASN A 131 -9.97 -4.74 6.53
C ASN A 131 -10.67 -3.38 6.46
N VAL A 132 -9.99 -2.35 6.96
CA VAL A 132 -10.46 -0.97 6.93
C VAL A 132 -9.94 -0.19 5.72
N SER A 133 -9.15 -0.82 4.85
CA SER A 133 -8.88 -0.32 3.51
C SER A 133 -10.07 -0.63 2.60
N THR A 134 -10.57 0.38 1.90
CA THR A 134 -11.61 0.24 0.86
C THR A 134 -11.02 0.25 -0.55
N SER A 135 -9.69 0.17 -0.61
CA SER A 135 -8.90 0.44 -1.79
C SER A 135 -7.99 -0.75 -2.06
N PRO A 136 -8.16 -1.49 -3.16
CA PRO A 136 -7.33 -2.65 -3.50
C PRO A 136 -5.91 -2.25 -3.97
N GLY A 137 -5.57 -0.96 -3.99
CA GLY A 137 -4.23 -0.46 -4.34
C GLY A 137 -4.04 -0.22 -5.85
N PHE A 138 -4.75 -0.93 -6.72
CA PHE A 138 -4.58 -0.81 -8.18
C PHE A 138 -5.23 0.42 -8.82
N GLU A 139 -5.75 1.38 -8.04
CA GLU A 139 -6.54 2.51 -8.55
C GLU A 139 -5.78 3.34 -9.59
N SER A 140 -4.46 3.54 -9.41
CA SER A 140 -3.65 4.29 -10.37
C SER A 140 -3.46 3.55 -11.70
N VAL A 141 -3.52 2.22 -11.71
CA VAL A 141 -3.40 1.40 -12.92
C VAL A 141 -4.77 1.28 -13.61
N LEU A 142 -5.81 1.03 -12.82
CA LEU A 142 -7.19 0.84 -13.29
C LEU A 142 -7.92 2.16 -13.58
N GLN A 143 -7.37 3.29 -13.11
CA GLN A 143 -8.00 4.61 -13.10
C GLN A 143 -9.36 4.66 -12.38
N VAL A 144 -9.65 3.67 -11.53
CA VAL A 144 -10.86 3.61 -10.72
C VAL A 144 -10.49 3.97 -9.29
N TYR A 145 -10.99 5.10 -8.78
CA TYR A 145 -10.76 5.54 -7.40
C TYR A 145 -12.06 5.41 -6.59
N GLY A 146 -11.99 4.77 -5.42
CA GLY A 146 -13.12 4.70 -4.48
C GLY A 146 -14.18 3.66 -4.82
N GLY A 147 -13.78 2.40 -4.99
CA GLY A 147 -14.73 1.30 -5.11
C GLY A 147 -15.56 1.13 -3.84
N SER A 148 -16.88 1.00 -4.00
CA SER A 148 -17.77 0.51 -2.96
C SER A 148 -17.52 -0.99 -2.77
N ALA A 149 -17.13 -1.38 -1.56
CA ALA A 149 -17.19 -2.78 -1.13
C ALA A 149 -18.63 -3.21 -0.90
#